data_AF-A0A354Y8K9-F1
#
_entry.id   AF-A0A354Y8K9-F1
#
_cell.length_a   1.000
_cell.length_b   1.000
_cell.length_c   1.000
_cell.angle_alpha   90.00
_cell.angle_beta   90.00
_cell.angle_gamma   90.00
#
_symmetry.space_group_name_H-M   'P 1'
#
loop_
_entity.id
_entity.type
_entity.pdbx_description
1 polymer ?
#
loop_
_entity_poly.entity_id
_entity_poly.type
_entity_poly.pdbx_seq_one_letter_code
_entity_poly.pdbx_strand_id
1 'polypeptide(L)'
;MPHPRSSCVLALALAWLLPCLPLHAAAKIVPIGEVQGRAHGSPLLGREVVVEGVVVADLREGLGGVFVQDAGDGDPATSDALFVQGRIATIGAAGDRVRVRGPVRELPAGDGATLTAIEAADVQV
;
A
#
# COMPACT_ATOMS: atom_id res chain seq x y z
N MET A 1 -66.95 26.92 -24.46
CA MET A 1 -65.57 26.77 -24.95
C MET A 1 -64.61 27.11 -23.82
N PRO A 2 -63.89 26.16 -23.21
CA PRO A 2 -62.79 26.47 -22.31
C PRO A 2 -61.44 26.07 -22.91
N HIS A 3 -60.53 27.03 -23.01
CA HIS A 3 -59.08 26.92 -22.81
C HIS A 3 -58.59 28.37 -22.53
N PRO A 4 -57.42 28.64 -21.92
CA PRO A 4 -56.43 27.78 -21.25
C PRO A 4 -56.12 28.35 -19.81
N ARG A 5 -55.22 27.81 -18.96
CA ARG A 5 -53.77 27.69 -19.13
C ARG A 5 -53.17 26.86 -17.99
N SER A 6 -52.38 25.89 -18.38
CA SER A 6 -51.38 25.20 -17.55
C SER A 6 -50.31 26.16 -17.07
N SER A 7 -49.78 25.94 -15.86
CA SER A 7 -48.43 26.34 -15.49
C SER A 7 -47.85 25.29 -14.55
N CYS A 8 -46.96 24.47 -15.12
CA CYS A 8 -46.02 23.63 -14.41
C CYS A 8 -45.15 24.50 -13.50
N VAL A 9 -45.18 24.24 -12.19
CA VAL A 9 -44.08 24.64 -11.31
C VAL A 9 -43.26 23.39 -11.05
N LEU A 10 -42.23 23.18 -11.86
CA LEU A 10 -41.20 22.18 -11.65
C LEU A 10 -40.20 22.77 -10.65
N ALA A 11 -40.35 22.46 -9.36
CA ALA A 11 -39.38 22.83 -8.35
C ALA A 11 -38.18 21.86 -8.44
N LEU A 12 -37.06 22.33 -9.02
CA LEU A 12 -35.76 21.68 -8.88
C LEU A 12 -35.31 21.75 -7.42
N ALA A 13 -35.49 20.66 -6.66
CA ALA A 13 -34.75 20.44 -5.42
C ALA A 13 -33.43 19.75 -5.78
N LEU A 14 -32.44 20.54 -6.18
CA LEU A 14 -31.04 20.14 -6.23
C LEU A 14 -30.56 19.98 -4.78
N ALA A 15 -30.87 18.85 -4.15
CA ALA A 15 -30.28 18.44 -2.89
C ALA A 15 -28.86 17.96 -3.20
N TRP A 16 -27.89 18.83 -2.93
CA TRP A 16 -26.47 18.56 -3.05
C TRP A 16 -26.13 17.34 -2.20
N LEU A 17 -25.97 16.20 -2.88
CA LEU A 17 -25.19 15.08 -2.41
C LEU A 17 -23.77 15.61 -2.19
N LEU A 18 -23.45 16.06 -0.98
CA LEU A 18 -22.09 16.01 -0.50
C LEU A 18 -21.83 14.53 -0.17
N PRO A 19 -21.18 13.74 -1.04
CA PRO A 19 -20.53 12.55 -0.53
C PRO A 19 -19.56 13.05 0.54
N CYS A 20 -19.75 12.57 1.76
CA CYS A 20 -18.72 12.64 2.78
C CYS A 20 -17.53 11.86 2.20
N LEU A 21 -16.66 12.55 1.46
CA LEU A 21 -15.39 11.98 1.04
C LEU A 21 -14.71 11.57 2.35
N PRO A 22 -14.45 10.28 2.60
CA PRO A 22 -13.67 9.91 3.77
C PRO A 22 -12.37 10.69 3.69
N LEU A 23 -12.14 11.55 4.68
CA LEU A 23 -10.87 12.22 4.86
C LEU A 23 -9.86 11.10 5.07
N HIS A 24 -9.17 10.70 3.99
CA HIS A 24 -8.14 9.68 4.06
C HIS A 24 -7.01 10.31 4.86
N ALA A 25 -7.00 10.05 6.17
CA ALA A 25 -5.90 10.46 7.04
C ALA A 25 -4.63 9.94 6.37
N ALA A 26 -3.70 10.84 6.07
CA ALA A 26 -2.43 10.45 5.46
C ALA A 26 -1.76 9.42 6.38
N ALA A 27 -1.69 8.17 5.93
CA ALA A 27 -1.10 7.11 6.71
C ALA A 27 0.38 7.43 6.97
N LYS A 28 0.83 7.26 8.22
CA LYS A 28 2.23 7.44 8.58
C LYS A 28 3.07 6.44 7.79
N ILE A 29 4.07 6.95 7.06
CA ILE A 29 5.07 6.11 6.42
C ILE A 29 6.00 5.55 7.51
N VAL A 30 6.22 4.25 7.46
CA VAL A 30 7.15 3.52 8.34
C VAL A 30 8.42 3.25 7.53
N PRO A 31 9.61 3.62 8.04
CA PRO A 31 10.88 3.24 7.43
C PRO A 31 11.01 1.73 7.29
N ILE A 32 11.61 1.24 6.22
CA ILE A 32 11.72 -0.21 5.98
C ILE A 32 12.55 -0.89 7.08
N GLY A 33 13.62 -0.24 7.56
CA GLY A 33 14.42 -0.72 8.69
C GLY A 33 13.60 -0.91 9.98
N GLU A 34 12.60 -0.06 10.23
CA GLU A 34 11.67 -0.23 11.36
C GLU A 34 10.68 -1.38 11.15
N VAL A 35 10.30 -1.66 9.89
CA VAL A 35 9.40 -2.78 9.56
C VAL A 35 10.11 -4.11 9.79
N GLN A 36 11.35 -4.28 9.33
CA GLN A 36 12.11 -5.50 9.64
C GLN A 36 12.49 -5.54 11.13
N GLY A 37 13.01 -4.43 11.66
CA GLY A 37 13.64 -4.40 12.97
C GLY A 37 14.94 -5.21 13.05
N ARG A 38 15.52 -5.25 14.25
CA ARG A 38 16.84 -5.88 14.52
C ARG A 38 16.79 -7.35 14.91
N ALA A 39 15.59 -7.88 15.18
CA ALA A 39 15.39 -9.25 15.62
C ALA A 39 15.23 -10.19 14.41
N HIS A 40 15.16 -11.50 14.65
CA HIS A 40 14.92 -12.48 13.58
C HIS A 40 13.56 -12.31 12.89
N GLY A 41 12.59 -11.70 13.57
CA GLY A 41 11.28 -11.41 13.01
C GLY A 41 10.85 -10.00 13.34
N SER A 42 9.90 -9.51 12.56
CA SER A 42 9.43 -8.13 12.64
C SER A 42 8.77 -7.78 13.98
N PRO A 43 9.08 -6.62 14.56
CA PRO A 43 8.33 -6.07 15.69
C PRO A 43 6.91 -5.63 15.31
N LEU A 44 6.59 -5.59 14.01
CA LEU A 44 5.32 -5.16 13.45
C LEU A 44 4.52 -6.31 12.85
N LEU A 45 4.89 -7.57 13.11
CA LEU A 45 4.19 -8.75 12.59
C LEU A 45 2.66 -8.64 12.75
N GLY A 46 1.95 -8.83 11.64
CA GLY A 46 0.48 -8.78 11.58
C GLY A 46 -0.11 -7.36 11.56
N ARG A 47 0.67 -6.32 11.87
CA ARG A 47 0.21 -4.94 11.78
C ARG A 47 0.19 -4.46 10.34
N GLU A 48 -0.80 -3.62 10.03
CA GLU A 48 -0.83 -2.88 8.78
C GLU A 48 0.14 -1.69 8.85
N VAL A 49 0.94 -1.55 7.80
CA VAL A 49 1.92 -0.48 7.64
C VAL A 49 1.81 0.13 6.25
N VAL A 50 2.38 1.33 6.11
CA VAL A 50 2.62 1.97 4.82
C VAL A 50 4.12 2.23 4.70
N VAL A 51 4.74 1.74 3.63
CA VAL A 51 6.14 1.98 3.30
C VAL A 51 6.26 2.70 1.98
N GLU A 52 7.35 3.42 1.78
CA GLU A 52 7.72 4.01 0.51
C GLU A 52 9.14 3.61 0.13
N GLY A 53 9.38 3.39 -1.15
CA GLY A 53 10.72 3.08 -1.65
C GLY A 53 10.75 2.96 -3.15
N VAL A 54 11.84 2.41 -3.67
CA VAL A 54 12.04 2.12 -5.09
C VAL A 54 12.09 0.61 -5.27
N VAL A 55 11.43 0.09 -6.31
CA VAL A 55 11.54 -1.32 -6.67
C VAL A 55 12.96 -1.58 -7.18
N VAL A 56 13.71 -2.44 -6.50
CA VAL A 56 15.12 -2.74 -6.83
C VAL A 56 15.33 -4.11 -7.43
N ALA A 57 14.40 -5.05 -7.21
CA ALA A 57 14.42 -6.36 -7.83
C ALA A 57 13.01 -6.89 -8.06
N ASP A 58 12.79 -7.45 -9.25
CA ASP A 58 11.55 -8.13 -9.61
C ASP A 58 11.74 -9.65 -9.52
N LEU A 59 11.08 -10.29 -8.55
CA LEU A 59 11.09 -11.75 -8.35
C LEU A 59 9.68 -12.31 -8.42
N ARG A 60 8.81 -11.67 -9.19
CA ARG A 60 7.44 -12.13 -9.43
C ARG A 60 7.46 -13.52 -10.04
N GLU A 61 8.36 -13.73 -10.99
CA GLU A 61 8.71 -15.05 -11.49
C GLU A 61 9.52 -15.80 -10.41
N GLY A 62 8.85 -16.69 -9.68
CA GLY A 62 9.46 -17.57 -8.67
C GLY A 62 9.00 -17.30 -7.24
N LEU A 63 9.06 -16.04 -6.76
CA LEU A 63 8.69 -15.69 -5.38
C LEU A 63 7.37 -14.93 -5.27
N GLY A 64 6.78 -14.49 -6.39
CA GLY A 64 5.48 -13.82 -6.40
C GLY A 64 5.51 -12.42 -5.78
N GLY A 65 6.61 -11.68 -5.94
CA GLY A 65 6.74 -10.33 -5.39
C GLY A 65 7.99 -9.58 -5.85
N VAL A 66 8.26 -8.43 -5.25
CA VAL A 66 9.41 -7.57 -5.57
C VAL A 66 10.12 -7.14 -4.30
N PHE A 67 11.38 -6.74 -4.41
CA PHE A 67 12.05 -5.99 -3.33
C PHE A 67 11.89 -4.49 -3.55
N VAL A 68 11.49 -3.80 -2.48
CA VAL A 68 11.40 -2.34 -2.41
C VAL A 68 12.43 -1.86 -1.40
N GLN A 69 13.26 -0.87 -1.79
CA GLN A 69 14.29 -0.29 -0.93
C GLN A 69 13.99 1.19 -0.67
N ASP A 70 14.10 1.64 0.59
CA ASP A 70 14.00 3.07 0.93
C ASP A 70 15.36 3.78 0.79
N ALA A 71 15.51 4.95 1.41
CA ALA A 71 16.76 5.72 1.35
C ALA A 71 17.92 5.08 2.15
N GLY A 72 17.59 4.11 3.00
CA GLY A 72 18.45 3.51 3.99
C GLY A 72 18.69 4.34 5.24
N ASP A 73 18.93 3.66 6.36
CA ASP A 73 19.16 4.28 7.67
C ASP A 73 20.63 4.20 8.14
N GLY A 74 21.48 3.48 7.40
CA GLY A 74 22.90 3.31 7.70
C GLY A 74 23.17 2.38 8.89
N ASP A 75 22.15 1.69 9.39
CA ASP A 75 22.28 0.71 10.46
C ASP A 75 22.47 -0.70 9.88
N PRO A 76 23.64 -1.33 10.07
CA PRO A 76 23.91 -2.64 9.50
C PRO A 76 23.10 -3.78 10.15
N ALA A 77 22.36 -3.51 11.23
CA ALA A 77 21.52 -4.51 11.89
C ALA A 77 20.08 -4.55 11.36
N THR A 78 19.69 -3.63 10.48
CA THR A 78 18.40 -3.58 9.79
C THR A 78 18.61 -3.68 8.29
N SER A 79 17.57 -4.12 7.55
CA SER A 79 17.57 -4.02 6.09
C SER A 79 16.87 -2.74 5.68
N ASP A 80 17.39 -2.13 4.63
CA ASP A 80 16.76 -1.01 3.93
C ASP A 80 15.81 -1.49 2.81
N ALA A 81 15.85 -2.79 2.49
CA ALA A 81 15.01 -3.42 1.50
C ALA A 81 14.04 -4.44 2.12
N LEU A 82 12.80 -4.42 1.65
CA LEU A 82 11.71 -5.29 2.11
C LEU A 82 11.08 -6.04 0.95
N PHE A 83 10.74 -7.30 1.16
CA PHE A 83 9.97 -8.06 0.18
C PHE A 83 8.50 -7.63 0.22
N VAL A 84 7.96 -7.28 -0.94
CA VAL A 84 6.54 -6.97 -1.12
C VAL A 84 5.92 -8.09 -1.94
N GLN A 85 5.10 -8.91 -1.29
CA GLN A 85 4.41 -10.01 -1.91
C GLN A 85 3.10 -9.51 -2.54
N GLY A 86 2.84 -9.86 -3.79
CA GLY A 86 1.62 -9.45 -4.50
C GLY A 86 1.68 -9.72 -5.99
N ARG A 87 0.55 -9.53 -6.68
CA ARG A 87 0.39 -9.96 -8.09
C ARG A 87 1.14 -9.02 -9.06
N ILE A 88 1.55 -9.61 -10.19
CA ILE A 88 2.55 -9.10 -11.15
C ILE A 88 2.35 -7.65 -11.61
N ALA A 89 1.12 -7.17 -11.76
CA ALA A 89 0.85 -5.84 -12.33
C ALA A 89 0.72 -4.70 -11.31
N THR A 90 0.58 -4.97 -10.01
CA THR A 90 0.16 -3.94 -9.04
C THR A 90 1.30 -3.22 -8.33
N ILE A 91 2.54 -3.75 -8.33
CA ILE A 91 3.63 -3.22 -7.49
C ILE A 91 4.66 -2.37 -8.27
N GLY A 92 4.49 -2.11 -9.58
CA GLY A 92 5.44 -1.32 -10.39
C GLY A 92 6.69 -2.07 -10.88
N ALA A 93 7.44 -1.52 -11.83
CA ALA A 93 8.64 -2.11 -12.41
C ALA A 93 9.91 -1.70 -11.63
N ALA A 94 11.03 -2.39 -11.87
CA ALA A 94 12.32 -1.98 -11.31
C ALA A 94 12.67 -0.53 -11.70
N GLY A 95 13.05 0.27 -10.71
CA GLY A 95 13.27 1.71 -10.84
C GLY A 95 12.06 2.59 -10.49
N ASP A 96 10.86 2.02 -10.41
CA ASP A 96 9.67 2.78 -10.01
C ASP A 96 9.67 3.08 -8.52
N ARG A 97 9.29 4.30 -8.16
CA ARG A 97 8.98 4.66 -6.77
C ARG A 97 7.58 4.17 -6.45
N VAL A 98 7.42 3.56 -5.29
CA VAL A 98 6.15 3.00 -4.87
C VAL A 98 5.83 3.34 -3.43
N ARG A 99 4.54 3.49 -3.14
CA ARG A 99 3.97 3.48 -1.80
C ARG A 99 3.13 2.21 -1.65
N VAL A 100 3.48 1.37 -0.69
CA VAL A 100 2.83 0.09 -0.45
C VAL A 100 2.17 0.11 0.90
N ARG A 101 0.87 -0.22 0.93
CA ARG A 101 0.11 -0.46 2.15
C ARG A 101 -0.25 -1.93 2.25
N GLY A 102 -0.04 -2.51 3.42
CA GLY A 102 -0.43 -3.88 3.69
C GLY A 102 0.04 -4.37 5.05
N PRO A 103 -0.41 -5.55 5.47
CA PRO A 103 0.02 -6.15 6.72
C PRO A 103 1.40 -6.81 6.60
N VAL A 104 2.18 -6.73 7.68
CA VAL A 104 3.49 -7.38 7.79
C VAL A 104 3.33 -8.88 8.01
N ARG A 105 4.18 -9.66 7.34
CA ARG A 105 4.24 -11.13 7.34
C ARG A 105 5.67 -11.61 7.54
N GLU A 106 5.79 -12.83 8.05
CA GLU A 106 7.03 -13.60 8.03
C GLU A 106 6.82 -14.77 7.05
N LEU A 107 7.57 -14.75 5.94
CA LEU A 107 7.51 -15.80 4.92
C LEU A 107 8.60 -16.84 5.17
N PRO A 108 8.36 -18.14 4.94
CA PRO A 108 9.41 -19.14 5.03
C PRO A 108 10.55 -18.86 4.04
N ALA A 109 11.79 -18.86 4.53
CA ALA A 109 12.99 -18.59 3.72
C ALA A 109 13.96 -19.79 3.60
N GLY A 110 13.56 -20.96 4.09
CA GLY A 110 14.40 -22.17 4.16
C GLY A 110 15.11 -22.31 5.51
N ASP A 111 15.53 -23.53 5.86
CA ASP A 111 16.30 -23.86 7.08
C ASP A 111 15.72 -23.30 8.40
N GLY A 112 14.40 -23.15 8.47
CA GLY A 112 13.70 -22.58 9.62
C GLY A 112 13.79 -21.05 9.74
N ALA A 113 14.44 -20.38 8.80
CA ALA A 113 14.49 -18.93 8.72
C ALA A 113 13.20 -18.33 8.12
N THR A 114 12.95 -17.07 8.43
CA THR A 114 11.86 -16.29 7.86
C THR A 114 12.36 -15.02 7.19
N LEU A 115 11.56 -14.51 6.27
CA LEU A 115 11.74 -13.26 5.56
C LEU A 115 10.58 -12.32 5.92
N THR A 116 10.90 -11.17 6.50
CA THR A 116 9.90 -10.13 6.73
C THR A 116 9.42 -9.57 5.39
N ALA A 117 8.10 -9.54 5.20
CA ALA A 117 7.46 -9.06 3.99
C ALA A 117 6.21 -8.22 4.28
N ILE A 118 5.78 -7.43 3.30
CA ILE A 118 4.43 -6.86 3.27
C ILE A 118 3.61 -7.62 2.23
N GLU A 119 2.43 -8.09 2.65
CA GLU A 119 1.40 -8.58 1.73
C GLU A 119 0.66 -7.36 1.15
N ALA A 120 0.89 -7.04 -0.12
CA ALA A 120 0.39 -5.80 -0.71
C ALA A 120 -1.15 -5.79 -0.78
N ALA A 121 -1.78 -4.85 -0.08
CA ALA A 121 -3.22 -4.63 -0.10
C ALA A 121 -3.61 -3.43 -0.98
N ASP A 122 -2.78 -2.39 -0.98
CA ASP A 122 -2.88 -1.22 -1.87
C ASP A 122 -1.47 -0.79 -2.28
N VAL A 123 -1.31 -0.40 -3.55
CA VAL A 123 -0.03 0.08 -4.07
C VAL A 123 -0.26 1.26 -5.00
N GLN A 124 0.57 2.28 -4.81
CA GLN A 124 0.63 3.47 -5.64
C GLN A 124 2.03 3.54 -6.26
N VAL A 125 2.09 3.75 -7.57
CA VAL A 125 3.31 3.88 -8.37
C VAL A 125 3.41 5.31 -8.88
#